data_AF-A0AAI8YND2-F1
#
_entry.id   AF-A0AAI8YND2-F1
#
_cell.length_a   1.000
_cell.length_b   1.000
_cell.length_c   1.000
_cell.angle_alpha   90.00
_cell.angle_beta   90.00
_cell.angle_gamma   90.00
#
_symmetry.space_group_name_H-M   'P 1'
#
loop_
_entity.id
_entity.type
_entity.pdbx_description
1 polymer ?
#
loop_
_entity_poly.entity_id
_entity_poly.type
_entity_poly.pdbx_seq_one_letter_code
_entity_poly.pdbx_strand_id
1 'polypeptide(L)'
;MIAEESRYFAPGGGIFPGGPSTWHILDWDQRRTIAVTMDEEQDSEDAAIGHLRKHIDALGPDVYAIHLSPEGDLVSTSADANDDETTCPYYPPLQEILRPDCVKTVVRSDLLELDRLGPNVDLVSYTPGPSATDTRIVVFKYYFLCQFLQKVWHEMNLWMRLPPHLNIVPFDRLVLDELAGRVVGFTTLYIPGGTFDENKSRVFKLEWLRQLTSVVDDLNLNGQIGGFGGLKDSTDQDDVRGVVFTLYEIITGDTHHREVPRDQQNPADVEGLE
;
A
#
# COMPACT_ATOMS: atom_id res chain seq x y z
N MET A 1 -9.04 -1.17 11.02
CA MET A 1 -7.79 -0.94 11.78
C MET A 1 -6.71 -1.76 11.14
N ILE A 2 -5.51 -1.20 10.98
CA ILE A 2 -4.38 -1.95 10.40
C ILE A 2 -3.86 -2.97 11.42
N ALA A 3 -3.45 -4.14 10.93
CA ALA A 3 -2.86 -5.17 11.77
C ALA A 3 -1.53 -4.68 12.40
N GLU A 4 -1.27 -5.08 13.66
CA GLU A 4 -0.19 -4.52 14.48
C GLU A 4 1.20 -4.69 13.84
N GLU A 5 1.41 -5.82 13.17
CA GLU A 5 2.63 -6.14 12.43
C GLU A 5 2.90 -5.20 11.24
N SER A 6 1.86 -4.56 10.71
CA SER A 6 1.92 -3.67 9.54
C SER A 6 1.64 -2.21 9.90
N ARG A 7 1.43 -1.89 11.18
CA ARG A 7 1.00 -0.57 11.64
C ARG A 7 2.07 0.50 11.49
N TYR A 8 3.35 0.13 11.69
CA TYR A 8 4.45 1.09 11.74
C TYR A 8 5.38 0.95 10.54
N PHE A 9 5.91 2.08 10.08
CA PHE A 9 6.91 2.12 9.02
C PHE A 9 7.89 3.27 9.29
N ALA A 10 9.19 3.00 9.23
CA ALA A 10 10.22 4.02 9.37
C ALA A 10 10.84 4.34 8.00
N PRO A 11 10.44 5.44 7.32
CA PRO A 11 11.05 5.84 6.05
C PRO A 11 12.55 6.16 6.15
N GLY A 12 13.06 6.44 7.35
CA GLY A 12 14.46 6.72 7.64
C GLY A 12 14.67 7.39 9.00
N GLY A 13 15.93 7.67 9.32
CA GLY A 13 16.32 8.32 10.57
C GLY A 13 17.72 8.93 10.50
N GLY A 14 18.02 9.83 11.43
CA GLY A 14 19.35 10.37 11.67
C GLY A 14 20.06 9.54 12.74
N ILE A 15 21.15 8.88 12.36
CA ILE A 15 22.02 8.11 13.26
C ILE A 15 23.35 8.85 13.36
N PHE A 16 23.80 9.11 14.59
CA PHE A 16 25.07 9.76 14.86
C PHE A 16 25.96 8.84 15.70
N PRO A 17 27.29 8.76 15.43
CA PRO A 17 28.19 7.93 16.23
C PRO A 17 28.15 8.30 17.71
N GLY A 18 27.78 7.34 18.56
CA GLY A 18 27.59 7.54 20.00
C GLY A 18 26.27 8.22 20.40
N GLY A 19 25.34 8.41 19.47
CA GLY A 19 24.01 9.01 19.70
C GLY A 19 23.99 10.54 19.69
N PRO A 20 22.80 11.15 19.78
CA PRO A 20 21.48 10.50 19.82
C PRO A 20 21.03 9.99 18.44
N SER A 21 20.21 8.95 18.39
CA SER A 21 19.51 8.54 17.17
C SER A 21 18.09 9.10 17.14
N THR A 22 17.63 9.54 15.96
CA THR A 22 16.25 9.97 15.73
C THR A 22 15.64 9.22 14.55
N TRP A 23 14.53 8.54 14.79
CA TRP A 23 13.77 7.81 13.77
C TRP A 23 12.46 8.52 13.48
N HIS A 24 12.12 8.68 12.20
CA HIS A 24 10.81 9.20 11.80
C HIS A 24 9.89 8.00 11.57
N ILE A 25 8.92 7.80 12.45
CA ILE A 25 8.06 6.62 12.42
C ILE A 25 6.66 7.03 12.01
N LEU A 26 6.19 6.45 10.92
CA LEU A 26 4.82 6.56 10.46
C LEU A 26 3.94 5.53 11.18
N ASP A 27 2.86 5.99 11.81
CA ASP A 27 1.73 5.16 12.19
C ASP A 27 0.68 5.20 11.08
N TRP A 28 0.51 4.09 10.35
CA TRP A 28 -0.47 3.98 9.27
C TRP A 28 -1.91 4.07 9.76
N ASP A 29 -2.15 3.71 11.01
CA ASP A 29 -3.48 3.73 11.59
C ASP A 29 -3.86 5.15 12.04
N GLN A 30 -2.96 5.87 12.72
CA GLN A 30 -3.20 7.29 13.02
C GLN A 30 -2.90 8.23 11.82
N ARG A 31 -2.29 7.71 10.73
CA ARG A 31 -1.88 8.44 9.51
C ARG A 31 -1.02 9.66 9.80
N ARG A 32 -0.07 9.52 10.73
CA ARG A 32 0.85 10.59 11.15
C ARG A 32 2.26 10.07 11.35
N THR A 33 3.22 10.93 11.09
CA THR A 33 4.63 10.68 11.38
C THR A 33 4.98 11.26 12.74
N ILE A 34 5.77 10.54 13.54
CA ILE A 34 6.34 11.02 14.80
C ILE A 34 7.85 10.84 14.76
N ALA A 35 8.58 11.91 15.10
CA ALA A 35 10.02 11.80 15.34
C ALA A 35 10.27 11.21 16.74
N VAL A 36 11.03 10.12 16.80
CA VAL A 36 11.37 9.41 18.04
C VAL A 36 12.87 9.51 18.24
N THR A 37 13.27 10.27 19.26
CA THR A 37 14.68 10.47 19.63
C THR A 37 15.02 9.63 20.85
N MET A 38 16.19 8.98 20.80
CA MET A 38 16.79 8.26 21.92
C MET A 38 18.26 8.67 22.05
N ASP A 39 18.77 8.71 23.28
CA ASP A 39 20.13 9.18 23.58
C ASP A 39 21.23 8.26 23.01
N GLU A 40 20.92 6.99 22.79
CA GLU A 40 21.85 5.99 22.29
C GLU A 40 21.88 5.94 20.76
N GLU A 41 23.01 5.47 20.22
CA GLU A 41 23.11 5.10 18.81
C GLU A 41 22.27 3.85 18.53
N GLN A 42 21.39 3.94 17.54
CA GLN A 42 20.52 2.85 17.11
C GLN A 42 20.74 2.53 15.63
N ASP A 43 21.18 1.30 15.37
CA ASP A 43 21.44 0.80 14.02
C ASP A 43 20.15 0.44 13.24
N SER A 44 19.02 0.34 13.93
CA SER A 44 17.71 0.02 13.34
C SER A 44 16.56 0.73 14.08
N GLU A 45 15.48 0.94 13.34
CA GLU A 45 14.19 1.46 13.78
C GLU A 45 13.45 0.55 14.78
N ASP A 46 13.80 -0.74 14.87
CA ASP A 46 13.02 -1.74 15.63
C ASP A 46 12.85 -1.36 17.11
N ALA A 47 13.92 -0.86 17.73
CA ALA A 47 13.89 -0.40 19.11
C ALA A 47 12.97 0.81 19.27
N ALA A 48 13.11 1.81 18.38
CA ALA A 48 12.29 3.01 18.40
C ALA A 48 10.80 2.70 18.17
N ILE A 49 10.46 1.82 17.22
CA ILE A 49 9.09 1.33 16.98
C ILE A 49 8.57 0.60 18.23
N GLY A 50 9.37 -0.31 18.79
CA GLY A 50 9.01 -1.07 19.98
C GLY A 50 8.69 -0.20 21.19
N HIS A 51 9.44 0.90 21.38
CA HIS A 51 9.18 1.85 22.45
C HIS A 51 8.01 2.79 22.14
N LEU A 52 7.91 3.31 20.90
CA LEU A 52 6.80 4.17 20.48
C LEU A 52 5.43 3.50 20.66
N ARG A 53 5.34 2.20 20.36
CA ARG A 53 4.11 1.39 20.55
C ARG A 53 3.50 1.53 21.94
N LYS A 54 4.32 1.74 22.97
CA LYS A 54 3.85 1.89 24.35
C LYS A 54 3.12 3.21 24.60
N HIS A 55 3.35 4.22 23.76
CA HIS A 55 2.96 5.61 24.03
C HIS A 55 2.03 6.20 22.97
N ILE A 56 2.12 5.76 21.71
CA ILE A 56 1.49 6.39 20.54
C ILE A 56 -0.01 6.67 20.70
N ASP A 57 -0.77 5.76 21.31
CA ASP A 57 -2.22 5.90 21.50
C ASP A 57 -2.61 6.87 22.62
N ALA A 58 -1.64 7.23 23.48
CA ALA A 58 -1.81 8.23 24.54
C ALA A 58 -1.26 9.61 24.14
N LEU A 59 -0.55 9.73 23.02
CA LEU A 59 -0.01 11.01 22.56
C LEU A 59 -1.12 11.91 22.00
N GLY A 60 -1.03 13.20 22.31
CA GLY A 60 -1.88 14.22 21.69
C GLY A 60 -1.71 14.26 20.17
N PRO A 61 -2.74 14.70 19.42
CA PRO A 61 -2.69 14.83 17.96
C PRO A 61 -1.72 15.92 17.48
N ASP A 62 -1.35 16.85 18.36
CA ASP A 62 -0.42 17.96 18.15
C ASP A 62 1.02 17.63 18.55
N VAL A 63 1.30 16.40 19.01
CA VAL A 63 2.66 15.96 19.32
C VAL A 63 3.37 15.50 18.05
N TYR A 64 4.46 16.16 17.69
CA TYR A 64 5.22 15.84 16.48
C TYR A 64 6.49 15.04 16.77
N ALA A 65 7.07 15.23 17.96
CA ALA A 65 8.26 14.50 18.38
C ALA A 65 8.18 14.03 19.83
N ILE A 66 8.87 12.94 20.14
CA ILE A 66 9.04 12.42 21.48
C ILE A 66 10.50 12.07 21.73
N HIS A 67 10.91 12.20 22.99
CA HIS A 67 12.19 11.71 23.48
C HIS A 67 11.94 10.57 24.46
N LEU A 68 12.63 9.45 24.24
CA LEU A 68 12.49 8.24 25.05
C LEU A 68 13.81 7.87 25.72
N SER A 69 13.73 7.33 26.94
CA SER A 69 14.88 6.74 27.62
C SER A 69 15.31 5.42 26.95
N PRO A 70 16.50 4.85 27.27
CA PRO A 70 16.90 3.53 26.80
C PRO A 70 15.91 2.40 27.14
N GLU A 71 15.17 2.52 28.24
CA GLU A 71 14.11 1.59 28.66
C GLU A 71 12.78 1.82 27.91
N GLY A 72 12.70 2.92 27.16
CA GLY A 72 11.54 3.37 26.42
C GLY A 72 10.53 4.12 27.26
N ASP A 73 10.93 4.74 28.36
CA ASP A 73 10.06 5.63 29.13
C ASP A 73 10.00 7.02 28.47
N LEU A 74 8.82 7.64 28.49
CA LEU A 74 8.61 8.96 27.89
C LEU A 74 9.29 10.05 28.73
N VAL A 75 10.33 10.66 28.17
CA VAL A 75 11.08 11.75 28.82
C VAL A 75 10.45 13.11 28.50
N SER A 76 10.13 13.35 27.22
CA SER A 76 9.49 14.59 26.78
C SER A 76 8.74 14.44 25.46
N THR A 77 7.83 15.38 25.20
CA THR A 77 7.08 15.52 23.95
C THR A 77 7.28 16.93 23.37
N SER A 78 7.30 17.06 22.05
CA SER A 78 7.28 18.35 21.36
C SER A 78 6.01 18.52 20.54
N ALA A 79 5.47 19.74 20.58
CA ALA A 79 4.36 20.21 19.74
C ALA A 79 4.82 21.39 18.85
N ASP A 80 6.13 21.58 18.69
CA ASP A 80 6.66 22.56 17.75
C ASP A 80 6.43 22.07 16.31
N ALA A 81 5.79 22.88 15.48
CA ALA A 81 5.52 22.56 14.09
C ALA A 81 6.81 22.38 13.26
N ASN A 82 7.95 22.88 13.72
CA ASN A 82 9.24 22.62 13.06
C ASN A 82 9.72 21.17 13.24
N ASP A 83 9.17 20.44 14.22
CA ASP A 83 9.44 19.02 14.42
C ASP A 83 8.45 18.12 13.65
N ASP A 84 7.47 18.71 12.93
CA ASP A 84 6.54 17.97 12.10
C ASP A 84 7.20 17.55 10.78
N GLU A 85 7.57 16.28 10.74
CA GLU A 85 8.20 15.63 9.59
C GLU A 85 7.15 15.08 8.60
N THR A 86 5.87 15.43 8.77
CA THR A 86 4.81 15.04 7.84
C THR A 86 4.99 15.72 6.50
N THR A 87 5.48 14.95 5.52
CA THR A 87 5.59 15.44 4.15
C THR A 87 4.23 15.46 3.45
N CYS A 88 3.96 16.51 2.68
CA CYS A 88 2.83 16.53 1.75
C CYS A 88 3.32 16.17 0.34
N PRO A 89 2.97 15.00 -0.21
CA PRO A 89 3.42 14.63 -1.54
C PRO A 89 2.67 15.44 -2.60
N TYR A 90 3.26 15.55 -3.79
CA TYR A 90 2.61 16.19 -4.91
C TYR A 90 1.40 15.39 -5.39
N TYR A 91 0.23 16.02 -5.40
CA TYR A 91 -0.96 15.51 -6.08
C TYR A 91 -1.21 16.31 -7.37
N PRO A 92 -1.27 15.65 -8.54
CA PRO A 92 -1.51 16.34 -9.80
C PRO A 92 -2.97 16.81 -9.92
N PRO A 93 -3.21 17.99 -10.51
CA PRO A 93 -4.55 18.46 -10.81
C PRO A 93 -5.21 17.55 -11.86
N LEU A 94 -6.54 17.42 -11.79
CA LEU A 94 -7.29 16.52 -12.68
C LEU A 94 -7.05 16.81 -14.18
N GLN A 95 -6.81 18.07 -14.55
CA GLN A 95 -6.60 18.49 -15.94
C GLN A 95 -5.26 17.98 -16.52
N GLU A 96 -4.29 17.62 -15.67
CA GLU A 96 -3.02 17.03 -16.11
C GLU A 96 -3.15 15.51 -16.36
N ILE A 97 -4.27 14.90 -15.97
CA ILE A 97 -4.51 13.46 -16.15
C ILE A 97 -5.11 13.19 -17.52
N LEU A 98 -4.42 12.38 -18.33
CA LEU A 98 -4.95 11.86 -19.59
C LEU A 98 -5.99 10.74 -19.33
N ARG A 99 -7.17 11.10 -18.84
CA ARG A 99 -8.23 10.20 -18.42
C ARG A 99 -9.11 9.74 -19.60
N PRO A 100 -9.43 8.43 -19.76
CA PRO A 100 -10.49 7.98 -20.66
C PRO A 100 -11.86 8.52 -20.23
N ASP A 101 -12.70 8.94 -21.18
CA ASP A 101 -13.98 9.62 -20.89
C ASP A 101 -14.90 8.84 -19.94
N CYS A 102 -14.84 7.50 -19.99
CA CYS A 102 -15.65 6.61 -19.16
C CYS A 102 -15.28 6.60 -17.67
N VAL A 103 -14.06 7.04 -17.29
CA VAL A 103 -13.57 6.96 -15.91
C VAL A 103 -14.19 8.06 -15.06
N LYS A 104 -15.00 7.73 -14.06
CA LYS A 104 -15.65 8.76 -13.23
C LYS A 104 -14.69 9.32 -12.17
N THR A 105 -15.11 10.42 -11.54
CA THR A 105 -14.45 11.00 -10.38
C THR A 105 -15.36 10.93 -9.15
N VAL A 106 -14.77 11.08 -7.98
CA VAL A 106 -15.45 11.23 -6.69
C VAL A 106 -14.59 12.12 -5.80
N VAL A 107 -15.21 12.93 -4.94
CA VAL A 107 -14.47 13.72 -3.95
C VAL A 107 -14.20 12.82 -2.73
N ARG A 108 -13.03 12.93 -2.11
CA ARG A 108 -12.63 12.09 -0.98
C ARG A 108 -13.61 12.21 0.20
N SER A 109 -14.20 13.38 0.44
CA SER A 109 -15.21 13.62 1.48
C SER A 109 -16.50 12.82 1.27
N ASP A 110 -16.72 12.32 0.05
CA ASP A 110 -17.86 11.46 -0.29
C ASP A 110 -17.54 9.97 -0.09
N LEU A 111 -16.38 9.65 0.50
CA LEU A 111 -15.97 8.29 0.87
C LEU A 111 -16.08 8.13 2.38
N LEU A 112 -16.93 7.20 2.81
CA LEU A 112 -17.02 6.77 4.20
C LEU A 112 -16.08 5.59 4.43
N GLU A 113 -15.05 5.79 5.24
CA GLU A 113 -14.16 4.73 5.70
C GLU A 113 -14.92 3.68 6.53
N LEU A 114 -14.85 2.43 6.09
CA LEU A 114 -15.44 1.27 6.78
C LEU A 114 -14.37 0.46 7.49
N ASP A 115 -13.20 0.30 6.87
CA ASP A 115 -12.05 -0.40 7.43
C ASP A 115 -10.74 0.01 6.72
N ARG A 116 -9.61 -0.48 7.21
CA ARG A 116 -8.28 -0.32 6.60
C ARG A 116 -7.72 -1.70 6.30
N LEU A 117 -7.58 -2.01 5.01
CA LEU A 117 -7.10 -3.31 4.55
C LEU A 117 -5.56 -3.40 4.61
N GLY A 118 -4.89 -2.26 4.71
CA GLY A 118 -3.45 -2.18 4.87
C GLY A 118 -2.91 -0.76 4.64
N PRO A 119 -1.58 -0.60 4.63
CA PRO A 119 -0.94 0.69 4.33
C PRO A 119 -1.45 1.30 3.03
N ASN A 120 -2.04 2.50 3.12
CA ASN A 120 -2.64 3.25 2.01
C ASN A 120 -3.78 2.55 1.24
N VAL A 121 -4.45 1.57 1.86
CA VAL A 121 -5.57 0.84 1.26
C VAL A 121 -6.73 0.80 2.23
N ASP A 122 -7.75 1.61 1.96
CA ASP A 122 -8.94 1.71 2.79
C ASP A 122 -10.11 0.96 2.15
N LEU A 123 -10.91 0.28 2.96
CA LEU A 123 -12.23 -0.19 2.58
C LEU A 123 -13.22 0.94 2.82
N VAL A 124 -13.91 1.39 1.78
CA VAL A 124 -14.81 2.54 1.87
C VAL A 124 -16.16 2.25 1.22
N SER A 125 -17.16 3.03 1.58
CA SER A 125 -18.43 3.11 0.84
C SER A 125 -18.63 4.52 0.31
N TYR A 126 -19.32 4.62 -0.83
CA TYR A 126 -19.78 5.92 -1.31
C TYR A 126 -20.88 6.46 -0.39
N THR A 127 -20.75 7.72 0.03
CA THR A 127 -21.82 8.39 0.77
C THR A 127 -23.02 8.62 -0.15
N PRO A 128 -24.26 8.35 0.30
CA PRO A 128 -25.43 8.64 -0.49
C PRO A 128 -25.53 10.16 -0.73
N GLY A 129 -25.36 10.58 -1.98
CA GLY A 129 -25.61 11.96 -2.37
C GLY A 129 -27.12 12.24 -2.46
N PRO A 130 -27.54 13.53 -2.47
CA PRO A 130 -28.96 13.90 -2.61
C PRO A 130 -29.62 13.36 -3.90
N SER A 131 -28.83 12.94 -4.89
CA SER A 131 -29.29 12.34 -6.15
C SER A 131 -28.72 10.93 -6.42
N ALA A 132 -27.95 10.33 -5.50
CA ALA A 132 -27.24 9.08 -5.75
C ALA A 132 -27.35 8.13 -4.55
N THR A 133 -27.96 6.97 -4.78
CA THR A 133 -28.05 5.85 -3.83
C THR A 133 -26.92 4.83 -4.02
N ASP A 134 -25.80 5.23 -4.63
CA ASP A 134 -24.66 4.32 -4.82
C ASP A 134 -24.03 4.07 -3.45
N THR A 135 -24.36 2.94 -2.83
CA THR A 135 -23.77 2.50 -1.55
C THR A 135 -22.78 1.37 -1.78
N ARG A 136 -22.22 1.27 -2.98
CA ARG A 136 -21.22 0.24 -3.29
C ARG A 136 -20.04 0.38 -2.35
N ILE A 137 -19.56 -0.77 -1.87
CA ILE A 137 -18.31 -0.89 -1.14
C ILE A 137 -17.19 -1.01 -2.17
N VAL A 138 -16.16 -0.19 -2.00
CA VAL A 138 -15.01 -0.10 -2.89
C VAL A 138 -13.72 -0.06 -2.06
N VAL A 139 -12.61 -0.32 -2.71
CA VAL A 139 -11.28 -0.19 -2.11
C VAL A 139 -10.68 1.12 -2.61
N PHE A 140 -10.32 2.00 -1.68
CA PHE A 140 -9.63 3.25 -1.97
C PHE A 140 -8.13 3.07 -1.79
N LYS A 141 -7.38 3.27 -2.88
CA LYS A 141 -5.92 3.22 -2.90
C LYS A 141 -5.37 4.62 -3.08
N TYR A 142 -4.46 5.03 -2.20
CA TYR A 142 -3.91 6.39 -2.14
C TYR A 142 -2.43 6.36 -1.77
N TYR A 143 -1.84 7.53 -1.60
CA TYR A 143 -0.52 7.68 -1.02
C TYR A 143 -0.48 9.00 -0.26
N PHE A 144 0.24 9.05 0.85
CA PHE A 144 0.59 10.32 1.52
C PHE A 144 2.07 10.38 1.94
N LEU A 145 2.86 9.36 1.56
CA LEU A 145 4.32 9.40 1.60
C LEU A 145 4.89 9.46 0.19
N CYS A 146 5.90 10.30 0.00
CA CYS A 146 6.58 10.47 -1.29
C CYS A 146 7.16 9.15 -1.84
N GLN A 147 7.63 8.26 -0.96
CA GLN A 147 8.20 6.95 -1.34
C GLN A 147 7.19 6.04 -2.09
N PHE A 148 5.88 6.19 -1.83
CA PHE A 148 4.84 5.38 -2.48
C PHE A 148 4.18 6.06 -3.68
N LEU A 149 4.49 7.33 -3.95
CA LEU A 149 3.91 8.11 -5.05
C LEU A 149 4.02 7.37 -6.38
N GLN A 150 5.24 6.95 -6.76
CA GLN A 150 5.48 6.32 -8.07
C GLN A 150 4.69 5.02 -8.23
N LYS A 151 4.64 4.19 -7.19
CA LYS A 151 3.92 2.91 -7.20
C LYS A 151 2.44 3.11 -7.45
N VAL A 152 1.78 3.94 -6.64
CA VAL A 152 0.34 4.17 -6.76
C VAL A 152 -0.01 4.91 -8.05
N TRP A 153 0.85 5.84 -8.48
CA TRP A 153 0.68 6.54 -9.74
C TRP A 153 0.74 5.62 -10.96
N HIS A 154 1.72 4.72 -10.99
CA HIS A 154 1.89 3.75 -12.07
C HIS A 154 0.71 2.77 -12.09
N GLU A 155 0.34 2.22 -10.93
CA GLU A 155 -0.79 1.31 -10.77
C GLU A 155 -2.09 1.96 -11.26
N MET A 156 -2.38 3.19 -10.84
CA MET A 156 -3.56 3.95 -11.29
C MET A 156 -3.58 4.11 -12.82
N ASN A 157 -2.45 4.50 -13.42
CA ASN A 157 -2.39 4.79 -14.85
C ASN A 157 -2.52 3.53 -15.72
N LEU A 158 -1.94 2.41 -15.29
CA LEU A 158 -2.14 1.14 -15.99
C LEU A 158 -3.59 0.69 -15.86
N TRP A 159 -4.10 0.62 -14.62
CA TRP A 159 -5.38 -0.01 -14.33
C TRP A 159 -6.55 0.73 -14.96
N MET A 160 -6.52 2.07 -14.99
CA MET A 160 -7.58 2.87 -15.63
C MET A 160 -7.66 2.68 -17.15
N ARG A 161 -6.67 2.01 -17.77
CA ARG A 161 -6.55 1.78 -19.22
C ARG A 161 -6.59 0.31 -19.60
N LEU A 162 -6.66 -0.59 -18.63
CA LEU A 162 -6.79 -2.01 -18.91
C LEU A 162 -8.12 -2.30 -19.62
N PRO A 163 -8.12 -3.13 -20.67
CA PRO A 163 -9.36 -3.67 -21.23
C PRO A 163 -10.17 -4.40 -20.15
N PRO A 164 -11.52 -4.37 -20.22
CA PRO A 164 -12.33 -5.14 -19.29
C PRO A 164 -12.05 -6.65 -19.40
N HIS A 165 -11.76 -7.29 -18.28
CA HIS A 165 -11.57 -8.74 -18.19
C HIS A 165 -12.35 -9.29 -16.99
N LEU A 166 -13.01 -10.45 -17.14
CA LEU A 166 -13.93 -10.99 -16.14
C LEU A 166 -13.27 -11.25 -14.77
N ASN A 167 -11.99 -11.64 -14.79
CA ASN A 167 -11.21 -11.99 -13.60
C ASN A 167 -10.22 -10.89 -13.16
N ILE A 168 -10.28 -9.69 -13.77
CA ILE A 168 -9.54 -8.52 -13.29
C ILE A 168 -10.53 -7.61 -12.58
N VAL A 169 -10.21 -7.20 -11.35
CA VAL A 169 -11.05 -6.24 -10.63
C VAL A 169 -11.10 -4.94 -11.43
N PRO A 170 -12.28 -4.40 -11.76
CA PRO A 170 -12.35 -3.21 -12.58
C PRO A 170 -11.97 -1.96 -11.79
N PHE A 171 -11.30 -1.04 -12.48
CA PHE A 171 -11.12 0.34 -12.03
C PHE A 171 -12.50 1.02 -11.95
N ASP A 172 -12.76 1.79 -10.89
CA ASP A 172 -14.05 2.48 -10.70
C ASP A 172 -13.92 3.99 -10.89
N ARG A 173 -13.16 4.71 -10.03
CA ARG A 173 -13.08 6.17 -10.06
C ARG A 173 -11.71 6.73 -9.67
N LEU A 174 -11.40 7.92 -10.17
CA LEU A 174 -10.37 8.77 -9.58
C LEU A 174 -10.93 9.49 -8.35
N VAL A 175 -10.13 9.59 -7.29
CA VAL A 175 -10.49 10.30 -6.06
C VAL A 175 -9.81 11.66 -6.05
N LEU A 176 -10.60 12.71 -5.81
CA LEU A 176 -10.18 14.10 -5.78
C LEU A 176 -10.17 14.62 -4.34
N ASP A 177 -9.20 15.47 -4.00
CA ASP A 177 -9.28 16.25 -2.75
C ASP A 177 -10.34 17.37 -2.83
N GLU A 178 -10.75 17.86 -1.66
CA GLU A 178 -11.77 18.89 -1.47
C GLU A 178 -11.25 20.32 -1.66
N LEU A 179 -9.93 20.52 -1.56
CA LEU A 179 -9.28 21.83 -1.49
C LEU A 179 -9.03 22.44 -2.87
N ALA A 180 -8.42 21.64 -3.75
CA ALA A 180 -7.96 22.01 -5.08
C ALA A 180 -8.39 21.02 -6.16
N GLY A 181 -9.07 19.92 -5.81
CA GLY A 181 -9.54 18.92 -6.77
C GLY A 181 -8.40 18.15 -7.44
N ARG A 182 -7.30 17.92 -6.73
CA ARG A 182 -6.16 17.12 -7.20
C ARG A 182 -6.42 15.65 -6.98
N VAL A 183 -5.79 14.82 -7.80
CA VAL A 183 -5.94 13.38 -7.74
C VAL A 183 -5.11 12.79 -6.61
N VAL A 184 -5.79 12.34 -5.56
CA VAL A 184 -5.16 11.75 -4.35
C VAL A 184 -5.08 10.23 -4.40
N GLY A 185 -5.78 9.60 -5.33
CA GLY A 185 -5.81 8.16 -5.49
C GLY A 185 -6.95 7.70 -6.38
N PHE A 186 -7.34 6.45 -6.25
CA PHE A 186 -8.38 5.83 -7.06
C PHE A 186 -9.12 4.72 -6.30
N THR A 187 -10.30 4.37 -6.80
CA THR A 187 -11.10 3.26 -6.27
C THR A 187 -11.19 2.08 -7.23
N THR A 188 -11.22 0.88 -6.66
CA THR A 188 -11.56 -0.37 -7.36
C THR A 188 -12.73 -1.06 -6.68
N LEU A 189 -13.44 -1.96 -7.37
CA LEU A 189 -14.49 -2.74 -6.70
C LEU A 189 -13.91 -3.59 -5.56
N TYR A 190 -14.61 -3.64 -4.44
CA TYR A 190 -14.28 -4.56 -3.37
C TYR A 190 -14.73 -5.99 -3.73
N ILE A 191 -13.83 -6.95 -3.63
CA ILE A 191 -14.13 -8.37 -3.79
C ILE A 191 -14.12 -9.02 -2.41
N PRO A 192 -15.27 -9.50 -1.90
CA PRO A 192 -15.31 -10.18 -0.62
C PRO A 192 -14.60 -11.53 -0.71
N GLY A 193 -14.08 -12.01 0.42
CA GLY A 193 -13.47 -13.32 0.52
C GLY A 193 -12.01 -13.32 0.94
N GLY A 194 -11.42 -12.14 1.19
CA GLY A 194 -10.10 -11.96 1.78
C GLY A 194 -8.93 -12.29 0.85
N THR A 195 -7.73 -12.05 1.34
CA THR A 195 -6.47 -12.38 0.66
C THR A 195 -6.12 -13.86 0.83
N PHE A 196 -5.08 -14.33 0.13
CA PHE A 196 -4.55 -15.67 0.33
C PHE A 196 -3.96 -15.85 1.73
N ASP A 197 -3.39 -14.81 2.33
CA ASP A 197 -2.79 -14.87 3.67
C ASP A 197 -3.83 -15.07 4.76
N GLU A 198 -5.02 -14.50 4.57
CA GLU A 198 -6.15 -14.64 5.50
C GLU A 198 -6.84 -16.02 5.37
N ASN A 199 -6.71 -16.68 4.21
CA ASN A 199 -7.48 -17.87 3.86
C ASN A 199 -6.62 -19.13 3.62
N LYS A 200 -5.59 -19.35 4.45
CA LYS A 200 -4.63 -20.46 4.28
C LYS A 200 -5.25 -21.87 4.30
N SER A 201 -6.45 -22.05 4.86
CA SER A 201 -7.15 -23.35 4.91
C SER A 201 -8.00 -23.64 3.67
N ARG A 202 -8.03 -22.74 2.69
CA ARG A 202 -8.91 -22.83 1.53
C ARG A 202 -8.40 -23.91 0.55
N VAL A 203 -9.26 -24.89 0.27
CA VAL A 203 -8.96 -25.92 -0.73
C VAL A 203 -8.82 -25.28 -2.11
N PHE A 204 -7.66 -25.48 -2.74
CA PHE A 204 -7.40 -25.04 -4.10
C PHE A 204 -8.39 -25.66 -5.10
N LYS A 205 -8.89 -24.83 -6.02
CA LYS A 205 -9.76 -25.28 -7.11
C LYS A 205 -9.04 -25.09 -8.44
N LEU A 206 -9.04 -26.12 -9.29
CA LEU A 206 -8.51 -26.04 -10.66
C LEU A 206 -9.16 -24.91 -11.48
N GLU A 207 -10.39 -24.52 -11.15
CA GLU A 207 -11.05 -23.37 -11.76
C GLU A 207 -10.27 -22.06 -11.53
N TRP A 208 -9.63 -21.88 -10.36
CA TRP A 208 -8.85 -20.67 -10.07
C TRP A 208 -7.57 -20.62 -10.88
N LEU A 209 -6.92 -21.77 -11.12
CA LEU A 209 -5.80 -21.86 -12.06
C LEU A 209 -6.23 -21.35 -13.43
N ARG A 210 -7.35 -21.88 -13.95
CA ARG A 210 -7.87 -21.49 -15.27
C ARG A 210 -8.17 -19.99 -15.34
N GLN A 211 -8.77 -19.43 -14.30
CA GLN A 211 -9.07 -18.00 -14.23
C GLN A 211 -7.79 -17.15 -14.23
N LEU A 212 -6.79 -17.54 -13.44
CA LEU A 212 -5.51 -16.83 -13.31
C LEU A 212 -4.69 -16.92 -14.61
N THR A 213 -4.56 -18.11 -15.21
CA THR A 213 -3.85 -18.27 -16.48
C THR A 213 -4.55 -17.53 -17.61
N SER A 214 -5.89 -17.51 -17.63
CA SER A 214 -6.65 -16.72 -18.61
C SER A 214 -6.37 -15.22 -18.51
N VAL A 215 -6.15 -14.68 -17.30
CA VAL A 215 -5.76 -13.28 -17.10
C VAL A 215 -4.36 -13.04 -17.64
N VAL A 216 -3.41 -13.92 -17.29
CA VAL A 216 -2.01 -13.79 -17.74
C VAL A 216 -1.91 -13.89 -19.25
N ASP A 217 -2.64 -14.82 -19.87
CA ASP A 217 -2.71 -14.93 -21.33
C ASP A 217 -3.28 -13.66 -21.95
N ASP A 218 -4.38 -13.12 -21.41
CA ASP A 218 -4.99 -11.87 -21.92
C ASP A 218 -4.02 -10.68 -21.81
N LEU A 219 -3.35 -10.52 -20.65
CA LEU A 219 -2.38 -9.46 -20.44
C LEU A 219 -1.13 -9.61 -21.33
N ASN A 220 -0.66 -10.84 -21.56
CA ASN A 220 0.49 -11.10 -22.43
C ASN A 220 0.17 -10.96 -23.93
N LEU A 221 -1.05 -11.34 -24.35
CA LEU A 221 -1.46 -11.36 -25.76
C LEU A 221 -2.05 -10.02 -26.21
N ASN A 222 -2.90 -9.41 -25.39
CA ASN A 222 -3.58 -8.15 -25.71
C ASN A 222 -2.86 -6.94 -25.12
N GLY A 223 -2.09 -7.14 -24.04
CA GLY A 223 -1.19 -6.13 -23.53
C GLY A 223 0.10 -6.08 -24.36
N GLN A 224 0.17 -5.16 -25.31
CA GLN A 224 1.45 -4.54 -25.68
C GLN A 224 2.02 -3.69 -24.52
N ILE A 225 1.97 -4.21 -23.28
CA ILE A 225 2.47 -3.57 -22.06
C ILE A 225 3.98 -3.85 -21.90
N GLY A 226 4.57 -4.72 -22.72
CA GLY A 226 6.03 -4.85 -22.89
C GLY A 226 6.70 -3.70 -23.66
N GLY A 227 6.02 -2.57 -23.88
CA GLY A 227 6.47 -1.51 -24.78
C GLY A 227 6.38 -0.06 -24.27
N PHE A 228 6.00 0.19 -23.02
CA PHE A 228 5.99 1.54 -22.44
C PHE A 228 6.99 1.68 -21.29
N GLY A 229 8.24 1.93 -21.68
CA GLY A 229 9.36 2.20 -20.78
C GLY A 229 10.62 1.53 -21.31
N GLY A 230 11.57 2.33 -21.81
CA GLY A 230 12.84 1.86 -22.36
C GLY A 230 13.79 1.27 -21.33
N LEU A 231 13.35 0.30 -20.54
CA LEU A 231 14.20 -0.63 -19.78
C LEU A 231 14.08 -1.99 -20.47
N LYS A 232 14.96 -2.19 -21.44
CA LYS A 232 15.06 -3.41 -22.25
C LYS A 232 15.69 -4.59 -21.46
N ASP A 233 15.64 -4.54 -20.13
CA ASP A 233 16.17 -5.54 -19.21
C ASP A 233 15.08 -6.36 -18.48
N SER A 234 13.79 -6.06 -18.66
CA SER A 234 12.69 -6.84 -18.07
C SER A 234 12.13 -7.91 -19.01
N THR A 235 12.95 -8.41 -19.94
CA THR A 235 12.58 -9.56 -20.77
C THR A 235 12.86 -10.84 -19.99
N ASP A 236 11.89 -11.30 -19.20
CA ASP A 236 11.55 -12.72 -19.03
C ASP A 236 10.44 -12.89 -17.98
N GLN A 237 9.21 -13.14 -18.44
CA GLN A 237 8.23 -14.00 -17.73
C GLN A 237 7.89 -13.69 -16.26
N ASP A 238 8.07 -12.47 -15.76
CA ASP A 238 7.79 -12.15 -14.34
C ASP A 238 6.33 -12.46 -13.93
N ASP A 239 5.36 -12.25 -14.83
CA ASP A 239 3.96 -12.60 -14.55
C ASP A 239 3.75 -14.12 -14.46
N VAL A 240 4.42 -14.89 -15.31
CA VAL A 240 4.36 -16.37 -15.28
C VAL A 240 5.03 -16.89 -14.01
N ARG A 241 6.18 -16.33 -13.62
CA ARG A 241 6.83 -16.63 -12.34
C ARG A 241 5.90 -16.31 -11.17
N GLY A 242 5.25 -15.15 -11.20
CA GLY A 242 4.24 -14.77 -10.21
C GLY A 242 3.10 -15.78 -10.10
N VAL A 243 2.60 -16.32 -11.23
CA VAL A 243 1.61 -17.39 -11.23
C VAL A 243 2.17 -18.67 -10.60
N VAL A 244 3.38 -19.08 -10.95
CA VAL A 244 4.01 -20.29 -10.39
C VAL A 244 4.13 -20.19 -8.87
N PHE A 245 4.66 -19.09 -8.35
CA PHE A 245 4.75 -18.88 -6.89
C PHE A 245 3.37 -18.75 -6.24
N THR A 246 2.42 -18.07 -6.87
CA THR A 246 1.04 -18.01 -6.36
C THR A 246 0.42 -19.41 -6.25
N LEU A 247 0.64 -20.28 -7.24
CA LEU A 247 0.15 -21.66 -7.21
C LEU A 247 0.85 -22.49 -6.15
N TYR A 248 2.17 -22.37 -6.03
CA TYR A 248 2.94 -23.00 -4.98
C TYR A 248 2.37 -22.64 -3.61
N GLU A 249 2.24 -21.35 -3.31
CA GLU A 249 1.71 -20.84 -2.05
C GLU A 249 0.30 -21.34 -1.75
N ILE A 250 -0.59 -21.39 -2.75
CA ILE A 250 -1.97 -21.85 -2.54
C ILE A 250 -2.03 -23.37 -2.30
N ILE A 251 -1.15 -24.15 -2.93
CA ILE A 251 -1.14 -25.61 -2.81
C ILE A 251 -0.47 -26.05 -1.51
N THR A 252 0.64 -25.43 -1.13
CA THR A 252 1.46 -25.85 0.01
C THR A 252 1.18 -25.05 1.29
N GLY A 253 0.62 -23.84 1.16
CA GLY A 253 0.48 -22.88 2.26
C GLY A 253 1.81 -22.21 2.66
N ASP A 254 2.89 -22.48 1.92
CA ASP A 254 4.22 -21.98 2.21
C ASP A 254 4.49 -20.65 1.48
N THR A 255 4.76 -19.60 2.26
CA THR A 255 4.94 -18.22 1.78
C THR A 255 6.36 -17.70 1.92
N HIS A 256 7.35 -18.55 2.23
CA HIS A 256 8.72 -18.08 2.51
C HIS A 256 9.38 -17.37 1.30
N HIS A 257 8.99 -17.74 0.08
CA HIS A 257 9.50 -17.09 -1.13
C HIS A 257 9.11 -15.61 -1.25
N ARG A 258 8.09 -15.14 -0.51
CA ARG A 258 7.74 -13.71 -0.48
C ARG A 258 8.79 -12.83 0.19
N GLU A 259 9.62 -13.42 1.04
CA GLU A 259 10.75 -12.73 1.71
C GLU A 259 11.97 -12.62 0.78
N VAL A 260 11.97 -13.36 -0.34
CA VAL A 260 13.04 -13.34 -1.33
C VAL A 260 12.77 -12.22 -2.35
N PRO A 261 13.74 -11.32 -2.61
CA PRO A 261 13.61 -10.31 -3.66
C PRO A 261 13.22 -10.91 -5.01
N ARG A 262 12.32 -10.25 -5.75
CA ARG A 262 11.75 -10.79 -7.00
C ARG A 262 12.79 -11.17 -8.05
N ASP A 263 13.89 -10.42 -8.12
CA ASP A 263 15.02 -10.66 -9.02
C ASP A 263 15.85 -11.89 -8.63
N GLN A 264 15.69 -12.38 -7.40
CA GLN A 264 16.37 -13.56 -6.86
C GLN A 264 15.46 -14.81 -6.81
N GLN A 265 14.16 -14.66 -7.09
CA GLN A 265 13.22 -15.77 -7.12
C GLN A 265 13.44 -16.65 -8.36
N ASN A 266 13.65 -17.95 -8.16
CA ASN A 266 13.82 -18.92 -9.24
C ASN A 266 12.67 -19.95 -9.24
N PRO A 267 11.85 -20.04 -10.31
CA PRO A 267 10.77 -21.03 -10.39
C PRO A 267 11.22 -22.48 -10.20
N ALA A 268 12.46 -22.80 -10.57
CA ALA A 268 13.02 -24.14 -10.38
C ALA A 268 13.04 -24.59 -8.91
N ASP A 269 13.02 -23.65 -7.97
CA ASP A 269 13.02 -23.94 -6.53
C ASP A 269 11.70 -24.56 -6.05
N VAL A 270 10.60 -24.35 -6.79
CA VAL A 270 9.26 -24.86 -6.45
C VAL A 270 8.74 -25.90 -7.45
N GLU A 271 9.30 -25.97 -8.65
CA GLU A 271 8.89 -26.90 -9.71
C GLU A 271 9.34 -28.36 -9.45
N GLY A 272 10.32 -28.58 -8.57
CA GLY A 272 10.97 -29.87 -8.32
C GLY A 272 10.73 -30.50 -6.95
N LEU A 273 9.71 -30.05 -6.20
CA LEU A 273 9.42 -30.57 -4.87
C LEU A 273 8.74 -31.95 -4.96
N GLU A 274 9.53 -33.01 -4.83
CA GLU A 274 9.07 -34.41 -4.66
C GLU A 274 8.56 -34.71 -3.24
#